data_AF-A0A536FVQ1-F1
#
_entry.id   AF-A0A536FVQ1-F1
#
_cell.length_a   1.000
_cell.length_b   1.000
_cell.length_c   1.000
_cell.angle_alpha   90.00
_cell.angle_beta   90.00
_cell.angle_gamma   90.00
#
_symmetry.space_group_name_H-M   'P 1'
#
loop_
_entity.id
_entity.type
_entity.pdbx_description
1 polymer ?
#
loop_
_entity_poly.entity_id
_entity_poly.type
_entity_poly.pdbx_seq_one_letter_code
_entity_poly.pdbx_strand_id
1 'polypeptide(L)'
;MRFAHVREHHAPAGAPWRLAAAPAGGETGWIDLEVARRRAVAADRNLAHDRVLFRQPITTLDDHLARGLRVEALAELVDGFVPHEDDDAVLAAADLAFGPPILRPPSLRDFYAFEGHVRTMWERRGGEVPDAWYRLPIFYFSNVSEIRGPDDPVWAPAASTELDYELEVAALIDTPVADLPANRGEEAIGGYTIFNDWSARDL
;
A
#
# COMPACT_ATOMS: atom_id res chain seq x y z
N MET A 1 -8.54 -5.40 -8.28
CA MET A 1 -9.20 -4.65 -7.18
C MET A 1 -8.20 -3.66 -6.60
N ARG A 2 -8.65 -2.66 -5.84
CA ARG A 2 -7.76 -1.74 -5.11
C ARG A 2 -8.09 -1.79 -3.63
N PHE A 3 -7.10 -1.67 -2.77
CA PHE A 3 -7.26 -1.57 -1.32
C PHE A 3 -6.66 -0.27 -0.83
N ALA A 4 -7.27 0.34 0.17
CA ALA A 4 -6.73 1.53 0.80
C ALA A 4 -7.14 1.63 2.26
N HIS A 5 -6.25 2.22 3.06
CA HIS A 5 -6.66 2.79 4.33
C HIS A 5 -7.44 4.07 4.05
N VAL A 6 -8.61 4.19 4.67
CA VAL A 6 -9.50 5.35 4.47
C VAL A 6 -9.99 5.90 5.79
N ARG A 7 -10.24 7.20 5.80
CA ARG A 7 -10.99 7.95 6.82
C ARG A 7 -12.02 8.81 6.11
N GLU A 8 -13.05 9.24 6.82
CA GLU A 8 -13.90 10.31 6.30
C GLU A 8 -13.07 11.59 6.19
N HIS A 9 -13.26 12.34 5.12
CA HIS A 9 -12.52 13.58 4.84
C HIS A 9 -12.66 14.60 5.97
N HIS A 10 -13.83 14.63 6.63
CA HIS A 10 -14.13 15.51 7.77
C HIS A 10 -14.06 14.79 9.13
N ALA A 11 -13.43 13.61 9.18
CA ALA A 11 -13.28 12.88 10.43
C ALA A 11 -12.50 13.72 11.46
N PRO A 12 -12.86 13.64 12.76
CA PRO A 12 -12.08 14.26 13.82
C PRO A 12 -10.63 13.77 13.81
N ALA A 13 -9.70 14.64 14.21
CA ALA A 13 -8.30 14.27 14.37
C ALA A 13 -8.17 13.03 15.29
N GLY A 14 -7.39 12.04 14.86
CA GLY A 14 -7.21 10.79 15.58
C GLY A 14 -8.28 9.72 15.30
N ALA A 15 -9.25 9.96 14.41
CA ALA A 15 -10.16 8.90 13.95
C ALA A 15 -9.37 7.66 13.48
N PRO A 16 -9.80 6.44 13.78
CA PRO A 16 -9.07 5.24 13.35
C PRO A 16 -9.10 5.12 11.82
N TRP A 17 -8.05 4.53 11.26
CA TRP A 17 -8.08 4.09 9.86
C TRP A 17 -9.03 2.89 9.72
N ARG A 18 -9.68 2.82 8.57
CA ARG A 18 -10.48 1.67 8.12
C ARG A 18 -9.85 1.10 6.86
N LEU A 19 -10.00 -0.20 6.61
CA LEU A 19 -9.55 -0.82 5.37
C LEU A 19 -10.74 -0.92 4.43
N ALA A 20 -10.62 -0.32 3.25
CA ALA A 20 -11.65 -0.36 2.22
C ALA A 20 -11.12 -0.93 0.91
N ALA A 21 -12.03 -1.44 0.08
CA ALA A 21 -11.70 -2.00 -1.23
C ALA A 21 -12.59 -1.45 -2.34
N ALA A 22 -12.00 -1.18 -3.51
CA ALA A 22 -12.74 -0.89 -4.72
C ALA A 22 -12.72 -2.13 -5.65
N PRO A 23 -13.90 -2.65 -6.04
CA PRO A 23 -14.02 -3.73 -7.03
C PRO A 23 -13.35 -3.40 -8.37
N ALA A 24 -13.04 -4.43 -9.16
CA ALA A 24 -12.58 -4.24 -10.53
C ALA A 24 -13.75 -3.71 -11.39
N GLY A 25 -13.52 -2.67 -12.20
CA GLY A 25 -14.56 -2.12 -13.10
C GLY A 25 -15.08 -0.73 -12.75
N GLY A 26 -14.68 -0.14 -11.61
CA GLY A 26 -14.68 1.32 -11.41
C GLY A 26 -16.02 2.03 -11.15
N GLU A 27 -17.16 1.36 -11.26
CA GLU A 27 -18.48 2.01 -11.09
C GLU A 27 -19.01 1.97 -9.65
N THR A 28 -18.58 1.00 -8.83
CA THR A 28 -18.97 0.88 -7.42
C THR A 28 -18.03 1.67 -6.52
N GLY A 29 -18.59 2.32 -5.48
CA GLY A 29 -17.83 2.99 -4.42
C GLY A 29 -16.88 2.05 -3.65
N TRP A 30 -16.20 2.59 -2.64
CA TRP A 30 -15.29 1.83 -1.78
C TRP A 30 -16.07 1.04 -0.74
N ILE A 31 -15.82 -0.26 -0.63
CA ILE A 31 -16.49 -1.15 0.33
C ILE A 31 -15.69 -1.14 1.63
N ASP A 32 -16.32 -0.79 2.75
CA ASP A 32 -15.76 -0.96 4.10
C ASP A 32 -15.66 -2.46 4.44
N LEU A 33 -14.42 -2.98 4.53
CA LEU A 33 -14.19 -4.42 4.66
C LEU A 33 -14.64 -4.97 6.02
N GLU A 34 -14.65 -4.15 7.08
CA GLU A 34 -15.15 -4.59 8.38
C GLU A 34 -16.68 -4.66 8.40
N VAL A 35 -17.36 -3.74 7.71
CA VAL A 35 -18.82 -3.83 7.53
C VAL A 35 -19.16 -5.07 6.68
N ALA A 36 -18.46 -5.30 5.57
CA ALA A 36 -18.63 -6.48 4.72
C ALA A 36 -18.42 -7.78 5.51
N ARG A 37 -17.35 -7.88 6.30
CA ARG A 37 -17.06 -9.05 7.14
C ARG A 37 -18.15 -9.30 8.18
N ARG A 38 -18.60 -8.28 8.89
CA ARG A 38 -19.67 -8.41 9.90
C ARG A 38 -20.98 -8.91 9.30
N ARG A 39 -21.34 -8.40 8.11
CA ARG A 39 -22.54 -8.84 7.39
C ARG A 39 -22.44 -10.28 6.94
N ALA A 40 -21.30 -10.69 6.38
CA ALA A 40 -21.06 -12.08 6.00
C ALA A 40 -21.21 -13.02 7.20
N VAL A 41 -20.61 -12.67 8.36
CA VAL A 41 -20.74 -13.46 9.60
C VAL A 41 -22.17 -13.47 10.14
N ALA A 42 -22.92 -12.39 9.97
CA ALA A 42 -24.33 -12.33 10.38
C ALA A 42 -25.22 -13.23 9.50
N ALA A 43 -24.91 -13.33 8.21
CA ALA A 43 -25.60 -14.20 7.26
C ALA A 43 -25.23 -15.69 7.48
N ASP A 44 -23.96 -15.98 7.77
CA ASP A 44 -23.47 -17.32 8.11
C ASP A 44 -22.49 -17.29 9.30
N ARG A 45 -22.97 -17.74 10.46
CA ARG A 45 -22.19 -17.79 11.69
C ARG A 45 -21.05 -18.81 11.65
N ASN A 46 -21.08 -19.78 10.73
CA ASN A 46 -19.99 -20.76 10.58
C ASN A 46 -18.72 -20.12 10.03
N LEU A 47 -18.82 -19.03 9.26
CA LEU A 47 -17.66 -18.31 8.76
C LEU A 47 -16.72 -17.87 9.88
N ALA A 48 -17.26 -17.37 11.00
CA ALA A 48 -16.48 -16.97 12.16
C ALA A 48 -15.79 -18.15 12.87
N HIS A 49 -16.25 -19.39 12.67
CA HIS A 49 -15.65 -20.58 13.24
C HIS A 49 -14.63 -21.20 12.28
N ASP A 50 -15.00 -21.32 11.00
CA ASP A 50 -14.27 -22.16 10.03
C ASP A 50 -13.22 -21.39 9.24
N ARG A 51 -13.31 -20.05 9.18
CA ARG A 51 -12.49 -19.24 8.28
C ARG A 51 -11.74 -18.14 9.04
N VAL A 52 -10.41 -18.15 8.94
CA VAL A 52 -9.53 -17.23 9.69
C VAL A 52 -9.82 -15.77 9.36
N LEU A 53 -10.09 -15.44 8.09
CA LEU A 53 -10.44 -14.09 7.64
C LEU A 53 -11.60 -13.47 8.43
N PHE A 54 -12.59 -14.29 8.83
CA PHE A 54 -13.82 -13.81 9.46
C PHE A 54 -13.78 -13.83 10.99
N ARG A 55 -12.74 -14.42 11.61
CA ARG A 55 -12.62 -14.59 13.07
C ARG A 55 -12.39 -13.29 13.83
N GLN A 56 -11.84 -12.28 13.18
CA GLN A 56 -11.41 -11.03 13.83
C GLN A 56 -11.71 -9.82 12.94
N PRO A 57 -11.77 -8.61 13.53
CA PRO A 57 -11.95 -7.39 12.74
C PRO A 57 -10.90 -7.21 11.65
N ILE A 58 -11.29 -6.51 10.58
CA ILE A 58 -10.40 -6.11 9.47
C ILE A 58 -10.37 -4.58 9.44
N THR A 59 -9.45 -4.01 10.21
CA THR A 59 -9.31 -2.57 10.42
C THR A 59 -8.18 -1.97 9.61
N THR A 60 -7.04 -2.65 9.55
CA THR A 60 -5.84 -2.19 8.83
C THR A 60 -5.19 -3.34 8.07
N LEU A 61 -4.46 -3.01 7.01
CA LEU A 61 -3.66 -3.97 6.26
C LEU A 61 -2.49 -4.48 7.12
N ASP A 62 -1.90 -3.64 7.95
CA ASP A 62 -0.87 -4.01 8.92
C ASP A 62 -1.32 -5.18 9.81
N ASP A 63 -2.50 -5.07 10.44
CA ASP A 63 -3.05 -6.12 11.30
C ASP A 63 -3.44 -7.37 10.49
N HIS A 64 -3.86 -7.20 9.24
CA HIS A 64 -4.12 -8.32 8.33
C HIS A 64 -2.85 -9.11 8.03
N LEU A 65 -1.78 -8.44 7.63
CA LEU A 65 -0.48 -9.07 7.34
C LEU A 65 0.16 -9.66 8.60
N ALA A 66 0.06 -8.99 9.76
CA ALA A 66 0.58 -9.49 11.03
C ALA A 66 -0.06 -10.83 11.47
N ARG A 67 -1.25 -11.15 10.97
CA ARG A 67 -1.92 -12.44 11.18
C ARG A 67 -1.46 -13.55 10.21
N GLY A 68 -0.51 -13.24 9.31
CA GLY A 68 -0.04 -14.15 8.27
C GLY A 68 -1.05 -14.35 7.14
N LEU A 69 -2.00 -13.43 6.96
CA LEU A 69 -2.94 -13.44 5.85
C LEU A 69 -2.40 -12.59 4.71
N ARG A 70 -2.52 -13.12 3.50
CA ARG A 70 -2.13 -12.44 2.26
C ARG A 70 -3.20 -11.46 1.82
N VAL A 71 -2.80 -10.39 1.13
CA VAL A 71 -3.71 -9.36 0.60
C VAL A 71 -4.84 -9.99 -0.22
N GLU A 72 -4.52 -11.02 -1.01
CA GLU A 72 -5.48 -11.75 -1.84
C GLU A 72 -6.65 -12.35 -1.06
N ALA A 73 -6.48 -12.68 0.22
CA ALA A 73 -7.56 -13.22 1.05
C ALA A 73 -8.71 -12.21 1.23
N LEU A 74 -8.43 -10.90 1.13
CA LEU A 74 -9.45 -9.86 1.22
C LEU A 74 -10.41 -9.87 0.02
N ALA A 75 -10.04 -10.48 -1.11
CA ALA A 75 -10.91 -10.59 -2.29
C ALA A 75 -12.20 -11.35 -1.97
N GLU A 76 -12.17 -12.33 -1.06
CA GLU A 76 -13.36 -13.08 -0.63
C GLU A 76 -14.46 -12.17 -0.06
N LEU A 77 -14.07 -11.10 0.66
CA LEU A 77 -15.02 -10.13 1.20
C LEU A 77 -15.59 -9.23 0.12
N VAL A 78 -14.78 -8.87 -0.86
CA VAL A 78 -15.18 -8.01 -1.98
C VAL A 78 -16.14 -8.77 -2.91
N ASP A 79 -15.78 -10.00 -3.27
CA ASP A 79 -16.55 -10.85 -4.18
C ASP A 79 -17.86 -11.34 -3.54
N GLY A 80 -17.86 -11.56 -2.23
CA GLY A 80 -19.06 -11.93 -1.48
C GLY A 80 -19.97 -10.76 -1.09
N PHE A 81 -19.55 -9.51 -1.33
CA PHE A 81 -20.32 -8.34 -0.94
C PHE A 81 -21.42 -8.03 -1.96
N VAL A 82 -22.67 -7.98 -1.48
CA VAL A 82 -23.83 -7.59 -2.27
C VAL A 82 -24.34 -6.24 -1.72
N PRO A 83 -24.23 -5.15 -2.50
CA PRO A 83 -24.70 -3.83 -2.06
C PRO A 83 -26.23 -3.78 -2.02
N HIS A 84 -26.76 -2.99 -1.10
CA HIS A 84 -28.18 -2.61 -1.03
C HIS A 84 -28.36 -1.15 -1.46
N GLU A 85 -29.61 -0.70 -1.58
CA GLU A 85 -29.90 0.74 -1.70
C GLU A 85 -29.53 1.45 -0.40
N ASP A 86 -28.88 2.61 -0.49
CA ASP A 86 -28.37 3.40 0.66
C ASP A 86 -27.49 2.61 1.64
N ASP A 87 -26.58 1.81 1.10
CA ASP A 87 -25.73 0.91 1.86
C ASP A 87 -24.58 1.64 2.59
N ASP A 88 -24.61 1.62 3.93
CA ASP A 88 -23.59 2.24 4.80
C ASP A 88 -22.18 1.61 4.68
N ALA A 89 -22.07 0.45 4.04
CA ALA A 89 -20.78 -0.17 3.71
C ALA A 89 -20.15 0.41 2.44
N VAL A 90 -20.92 1.11 1.60
CA VAL A 90 -20.45 1.68 0.33
C VAL A 90 -20.11 3.15 0.54
N LEU A 91 -18.83 3.45 0.47
CA LEU A 91 -18.25 4.76 0.73
C LEU A 91 -17.95 5.48 -0.59
N ALA A 92 -18.41 6.72 -0.73
CA ALA A 92 -18.09 7.55 -1.89
C ALA A 92 -16.64 8.05 -1.79
N ALA A 93 -15.85 7.88 -2.85
CA ALA A 93 -14.45 8.28 -2.85
C ALA A 93 -14.24 9.77 -2.53
N ALA A 94 -15.18 10.63 -2.93
CA ALA A 94 -15.15 12.07 -2.69
C ALA A 94 -15.25 12.45 -1.20
N ASP A 95 -15.80 11.56 -0.36
CA ASP A 95 -15.97 11.77 1.07
C ASP A 95 -14.82 11.16 1.89
N LEU A 96 -13.79 10.62 1.24
CA LEU A 96 -12.70 9.88 1.87
C LEU A 96 -11.36 10.61 1.77
N ALA A 97 -10.58 10.52 2.85
CA ALA A 97 -9.14 10.74 2.85
C ALA A 97 -8.42 9.40 2.78
N PHE A 98 -7.45 9.27 1.89
CA PHE A 98 -6.69 8.04 1.65
C PHE A 98 -5.36 8.07 2.41
N GLY A 99 -5.08 6.99 3.13
CA GLY A 99 -3.82 6.81 3.86
C GLY A 99 -2.78 6.03 3.07
N PRO A 100 -1.58 5.87 3.64
CA PRO A 100 -0.56 5.03 3.04
C PRO A 100 -0.99 3.55 3.02
N PRO A 101 -0.45 2.73 2.10
CA PRO A 101 -0.85 1.33 1.95
C PRO A 101 -0.54 0.49 3.20
N ILE A 102 0.54 0.82 3.91
CA ILE A 102 0.91 0.25 5.21
C ILE A 102 1.13 1.42 6.16
N LEU A 103 0.46 1.39 7.32
CA LEU A 103 0.48 2.50 8.27
C LEU A 103 1.78 2.56 9.08
N ARG A 104 2.39 1.40 9.36
CA ARG A 104 3.63 1.25 10.13
C ARG A 104 4.53 0.21 9.49
N PRO A 105 5.07 0.46 8.29
CA PRO A 105 5.90 -0.52 7.61
C PRO A 105 7.18 -0.76 8.40
N PRO A 106 7.58 -2.04 8.60
CA PRO A 106 8.79 -2.37 9.35
C PRO A 106 10.07 -2.05 8.56
N SER A 107 9.97 -1.91 7.24
CA SER A 107 11.08 -1.61 6.35
C SER A 107 10.55 -1.03 5.02
N LEU A 108 11.29 -0.09 4.46
CA LEU A 108 11.16 0.38 3.07
C LEU A 108 12.54 0.26 2.43
N ARG A 109 12.61 -0.41 1.28
CA ARG A 109 13.84 -0.60 0.51
C ARG A 109 13.66 0.09 -0.82
N ASP A 110 14.38 1.19 -1.01
CA ASP A 110 14.32 1.96 -2.24
C ASP A 110 15.43 1.52 -3.18
N PHE A 111 15.04 1.02 -4.34
CA PHE A 111 15.91 0.35 -5.29
C PHE A 111 16.33 1.29 -6.40
N TYR A 112 17.61 1.28 -6.70
CA TYR A 112 18.18 2.05 -7.80
C TYR A 112 18.08 1.27 -9.13
N ALA A 113 16.90 0.81 -9.52
CA ALA A 113 16.75 -0.26 -10.51
C ALA A 113 16.56 0.20 -11.98
N PHE A 114 16.33 1.49 -12.23
CA PHE A 114 16.04 1.99 -13.58
C PHE A 114 17.29 2.50 -14.30
N GLU A 115 17.82 1.73 -15.26
CA GLU A 115 19.07 2.05 -15.97
C GLU A 115 19.09 3.46 -16.57
N GLY A 116 17.96 3.89 -17.16
CA GLY A 116 17.85 5.22 -17.76
C GLY A 116 18.05 6.35 -16.75
N HIS A 117 17.47 6.21 -15.56
CA HIS A 117 17.69 7.13 -14.45
C HIS A 117 19.16 7.09 -14.00
N VAL A 118 19.70 5.89 -13.78
CA VAL A 118 21.06 5.67 -13.31
C VAL A 118 22.10 6.26 -14.23
N ARG A 119 22.02 5.95 -15.53
CA ARG A 119 22.92 6.46 -16.56
C ARG A 119 22.89 7.98 -16.61
N THR A 120 21.71 8.59 -16.59
CA THR A 120 21.56 10.05 -16.62
C THR A 120 22.26 10.71 -15.43
N MET A 121 22.15 10.14 -14.23
CA MET A 121 22.79 10.65 -13.03
C MET A 121 24.33 10.53 -13.08
N TRP A 122 24.85 9.42 -13.59
CA TRP A 122 26.29 9.22 -13.76
C TRP A 122 26.89 10.13 -14.84
N GLU A 123 26.20 10.28 -15.98
CA GLU A 123 26.61 11.19 -17.05
C GLU A 123 26.70 12.65 -16.55
N ARG A 124 25.73 13.10 -15.75
CA ARG A 124 25.76 14.44 -15.12
C ARG A 124 26.95 14.64 -14.17
N ARG A 125 27.45 13.56 -13.57
CA ARG A 125 28.63 13.55 -12.70
C ARG A 125 29.95 13.32 -13.46
N GLY A 126 29.89 13.20 -14.79
CA GLY A 126 31.06 12.95 -15.64
C GLY A 126 31.64 11.53 -15.49
N GLY A 127 30.82 10.57 -15.07
CA GLY A 127 31.22 9.18 -14.86
C GLY A 127 30.38 8.18 -15.66
N GLU A 128 30.72 6.90 -15.50
CA GLU A 128 30.02 5.77 -16.09
C GLU A 128 29.31 4.96 -15.01
N VAL A 129 28.26 4.20 -15.39
CA VAL A 129 27.54 3.33 -14.46
C VAL A 129 28.48 2.22 -13.96
N PRO A 130 28.66 2.04 -12.63
CA PRO A 130 29.53 1.01 -12.10
C PRO A 130 29.06 -0.41 -12.45
N ASP A 131 30.01 -1.31 -12.77
CA ASP A 131 29.72 -2.75 -13.06
C ASP A 131 28.89 -3.42 -11.96
N ALA A 132 29.12 -3.05 -10.69
CA ALA A 132 28.38 -3.58 -9.56
C ALA A 132 26.86 -3.37 -9.67
N TRP A 133 26.41 -2.29 -10.32
CA TRP A 133 25.00 -1.99 -10.55
C TRP A 133 24.33 -3.05 -11.44
N TYR A 134 25.03 -3.56 -12.45
CA TYR A 134 24.53 -4.63 -13.32
C TYR A 134 24.50 -6.00 -12.65
N ARG A 135 25.17 -6.15 -11.50
CA ARG A 135 25.36 -7.44 -10.82
C ARG A 135 24.53 -7.58 -9.55
N LEU A 136 24.13 -6.48 -8.94
CA LEU A 136 23.44 -6.44 -7.64
C LEU A 136 22.25 -5.50 -7.71
N PRO A 137 21.10 -5.85 -7.12
CA PRO A 137 19.99 -4.92 -6.98
C PRO A 137 20.34 -3.92 -5.86
N ILE A 138 21.00 -2.83 -6.22
CA ILE A 138 21.42 -1.79 -5.27
C ILE A 138 20.18 -1.12 -4.68
N PHE A 139 20.14 -1.01 -3.35
CA PHE A 139 19.08 -0.32 -2.62
C PHE A 139 19.62 0.31 -1.34
N TYR A 140 18.85 1.21 -0.75
CA TYR A 140 19.06 1.70 0.61
C TYR A 140 17.80 1.58 1.45
N PHE A 141 17.95 1.65 2.78
CA PHE A 141 16.79 1.67 3.68
C PHE A 141 16.27 3.10 3.81
N SER A 142 15.02 3.32 3.41
CA SER A 142 14.37 4.62 3.49
C SER A 142 13.70 4.84 4.84
N ASN A 143 13.37 6.09 5.13
CA ASN A 143 12.71 6.48 6.36
C ASN A 143 11.24 6.00 6.39
N VAL A 144 10.95 4.99 7.21
CA VAL A 144 9.58 4.47 7.38
C VAL A 144 8.68 5.35 8.25
N SER A 145 9.23 6.37 8.91
CA SER A 145 8.45 7.28 9.77
C SER A 145 7.77 8.42 9.01
N GLU A 146 8.15 8.67 7.75
CA GLU A 146 7.62 9.77 6.92
C GLU A 146 6.97 9.24 5.64
N ILE A 147 6.03 8.30 5.80
CA ILE A 147 5.21 7.80 4.68
C ILE A 147 3.84 8.45 4.75
N ARG A 148 3.43 9.03 3.61
CA ARG A 148 2.23 9.84 3.48
C ARG A 148 1.22 9.18 2.55
N GLY A 149 -0.06 9.46 2.78
CA GLY A 149 -1.13 9.05 1.89
C GLY A 149 -1.16 9.88 0.61
N PRO A 150 -1.98 9.50 -0.38
CA PRO A 150 -2.30 10.35 -1.51
C PRO A 150 -2.82 11.72 -1.03
N ASP A 151 -2.43 12.78 -1.73
CA ASP A 151 -2.84 14.17 -1.48
C ASP A 151 -2.42 14.78 -0.13
N ASP A 152 -1.74 14.01 0.73
CA ASP A 152 -1.13 14.56 1.94
C ASP A 152 -0.02 15.57 1.58
N PRO A 153 0.05 16.72 2.28
CA PRO A 153 1.06 17.72 1.98
C PRO A 153 2.47 17.23 2.33
N VAL A 154 3.43 17.64 1.50
CA VAL A 154 4.87 17.41 1.65
C VAL A 154 5.59 18.76 1.64
N TRP A 155 6.65 18.87 2.43
CA TRP A 155 7.45 20.09 2.54
C TRP A 155 8.94 19.77 2.50
N ALA A 156 9.70 20.67 1.89
CA ALA A 156 11.15 20.61 1.92
C ALA A 156 11.69 20.88 3.33
N PRO A 157 12.84 20.31 3.70
CA PRO A 157 13.61 20.81 4.84
C PRO A 157 13.92 22.30 4.66
N ALA A 158 13.96 23.07 5.76
CA ALA A 158 14.14 24.53 5.69
C ALA A 158 15.46 24.97 5.01
N ALA A 159 16.47 24.10 4.97
CA ALA A 159 17.75 24.35 4.32
C ALA A 159 17.75 24.02 2.82
N SER A 160 16.70 23.40 2.29
CA SER A 160 16.61 22.97 0.90
C SER A 160 15.82 23.97 0.06
N THR A 161 16.30 24.18 -1.17
CA THR A 161 15.65 24.96 -2.23
C THR A 161 15.39 24.13 -3.48
N GLU A 162 15.90 22.90 -3.54
CA GLU A 162 15.76 21.97 -4.67
C GLU A 162 14.92 20.74 -4.28
N LEU A 163 13.66 20.94 -3.88
CA LEU A 163 12.72 19.84 -3.67
C LEU A 163 12.29 19.25 -5.01
N ASP A 164 12.46 17.95 -5.15
CA ASP A 164 12.15 17.18 -6.35
C ASP A 164 11.43 15.88 -5.98
N TYR A 165 10.85 15.24 -6.98
CA TYR A 165 10.05 14.04 -6.84
C TYR A 165 10.61 12.92 -7.71
N GLU A 166 10.67 11.70 -7.20
CA GLU A 166 11.05 10.51 -7.97
C GLU A 166 9.83 9.61 -8.14
N LEU A 167 9.38 9.45 -9.40
CA LEU A 167 8.30 8.55 -9.72
C LEU A 167 8.76 7.09 -9.60
N GLU A 168 8.18 6.39 -8.63
CA GLU A 168 8.54 5.03 -8.26
C GLU A 168 7.33 4.08 -8.41
N VAL A 169 7.62 2.78 -8.53
CA VAL A 169 6.63 1.71 -8.38
C VAL A 169 7.07 0.82 -7.23
N ALA A 170 6.30 0.82 -6.14
CA ALA A 170 6.61 0.03 -4.97
C ALA A 170 5.84 -1.30 -4.96
N ALA A 171 6.56 -2.39 -4.70
CA ALA A 171 5.97 -3.71 -4.45
C ALA A 171 5.71 -3.91 -2.95
N LEU A 172 4.48 -4.26 -2.59
CA LEU A 172 4.13 -4.67 -1.24
C LEU A 172 4.44 -6.15 -1.06
N ILE A 173 5.34 -6.47 -0.13
CA ILE A 173 5.66 -7.86 0.23
C ILE A 173 4.71 -8.32 1.33
N ASP A 174 3.88 -9.33 1.03
CA ASP A 174 2.86 -9.84 1.95
C ASP A 174 3.14 -11.26 2.45
N THR A 175 4.12 -11.94 1.84
CA THR A 175 4.46 -13.32 2.14
C THR A 175 5.91 -13.40 2.64
N PRO A 176 6.15 -13.90 3.87
CA PRO A 176 7.50 -14.15 4.36
C PRO A 176 8.20 -15.21 3.50
N VAL A 177 9.39 -14.88 2.99
CA VAL A 177 10.19 -15.76 2.15
C VAL A 177 11.66 -15.74 2.57
N ALA A 178 12.38 -16.82 2.29
CA ALA A 178 13.82 -16.94 2.53
C ALA A 178 14.46 -17.61 1.31
N ASP A 179 15.57 -17.05 0.82
CA ASP A 179 16.34 -17.54 -0.34
C ASP A 179 15.48 -17.92 -1.55
N LEU A 180 14.44 -17.11 -1.81
CA LEU A 180 13.50 -17.36 -2.90
C LEU A 180 14.21 -17.20 -4.25
N PRO A 181 14.14 -18.20 -5.15
CA PRO A 181 14.68 -18.07 -6.50
C PRO A 181 14.05 -16.87 -7.24
N ALA A 182 14.86 -16.13 -7.99
CA ALA A 182 14.42 -14.89 -8.64
C ALA A 182 13.17 -15.06 -9.52
N ASN A 183 13.05 -16.19 -10.22
CA ASN A 183 11.89 -16.51 -11.07
C ASN A 183 10.58 -16.77 -10.30
N ARG A 184 10.65 -16.83 -8.96
CA ARG A 184 9.50 -16.97 -8.05
C ARG A 184 9.24 -15.71 -7.24
N GLY A 185 9.99 -14.62 -7.48
CA GLY A 185 9.90 -13.38 -6.71
C GLY A 185 8.48 -12.82 -6.56
N GLU A 186 7.67 -12.93 -7.62
CA GLU A 186 6.28 -12.46 -7.63
C GLU A 186 5.37 -13.18 -6.63
N GLU A 187 5.71 -14.41 -6.22
CA GLU A 187 4.96 -15.14 -5.20
C GLU A 187 4.96 -14.43 -3.84
N ALA A 188 5.97 -13.58 -3.59
CA ALA A 188 6.06 -12.81 -2.35
C ALA A 188 5.25 -11.50 -2.38
N ILE A 189 4.79 -11.08 -3.55
CA ILE A 189 4.20 -9.76 -3.78
C ILE A 189 2.68 -9.85 -3.59
N GLY A 190 2.16 -9.04 -2.67
CA GLY A 190 0.72 -8.89 -2.42
C GLY A 190 0.06 -7.78 -3.24
N GLY A 191 0.85 -6.90 -3.85
CA GLY A 191 0.35 -5.84 -4.71
C GLY A 191 1.40 -4.80 -5.04
N TYR A 192 0.99 -3.81 -5.82
CA TYR A 192 1.83 -2.68 -6.22
C TYR A 192 1.12 -1.36 -5.92
N THR A 193 1.91 -0.32 -5.67
CA THR A 193 1.44 1.05 -5.59
C THR A 193 2.38 1.97 -6.37
N ILE A 194 1.85 3.10 -6.82
CA ILE A 194 2.70 4.23 -7.18
C ILE A 194 3.29 4.79 -5.88
N PHE A 195 4.57 5.13 -5.93
CA PHE A 195 5.29 5.77 -4.84
C PHE A 195 5.98 7.02 -5.39
N ASN A 196 6.14 8.02 -4.54
CA ASN A 196 6.87 9.22 -4.89
C ASN A 196 7.94 9.45 -3.82
N ASP A 197 9.20 9.24 -4.18
CA ASP A 197 10.31 9.50 -3.27
C ASP A 197 10.70 10.98 -3.34
N TRP A 198 10.31 11.72 -2.30
CA TRP A 198 10.57 13.15 -2.23
C TRP A 198 12.00 13.41 -1.82
N SER A 199 12.74 14.09 -2.69
CA SER A 199 14.17 14.28 -2.57
C SER A 199 14.51 15.77 -2.49
N ALA A 200 15.23 16.17 -1.45
CA ALA A 200 15.90 17.47 -1.39
C ALA A 200 17.28 17.33 -2.05
N ARG A 201 17.43 17.78 -3.29
CA ARG A 201 18.62 17.49 -4.13
C ARG A 201 19.89 18.23 -3.70
N ASP A 202 19.73 19.30 -2.95
CA ASP A 202 20.80 20.18 -2.48
C ASP A 202 21.33 19.84 -1.07
N LEU A 203 20.87 18.72 -0.48
CA LEU A 203 21.27 18.24 0.86
C LEU A 203 22.14 16.97 0.83
#